data_AF-A0A7S3L6S2-F1
#
_entry.id   AF-A0A7S3L6S2-F1
#
_cell.length_a   1.000
_cell.length_b   1.000
_cell.length_c   1.000
_cell.angle_alpha   90.00
_cell.angle_beta   90.00
_cell.angle_gamma   90.00
#
_symmetry.space_group_name_H-M   'P 1'
#
loop_
_entity.id
_entity.type
_entity.pdbx_description
1 polymer ?
#
loop_
_entity_poly.entity_id
_entity_poly.type
_entity_poly.pdbx_seq_one_letter_code
_entity_poly.pdbx_strand_id
1 'polypeptide(L)'
;FSQFPQWVHHNKALLANKEVLMYCTGGIRCEKASAFIRQAVPEVKQVNHLKGGIHKYLESYGSSKDSLWHGKNFVFDGRQAVSAEETQLGKDGADGDAVPAATSAVSIPLQEIV
;
A
#
# COMPACT_ATOMS: atom_id res chain seq x y z
N PHE A 1 11.64 -11.37 4.64
CA PHE A 1 10.97 -11.18 5.95
C PHE A 1 11.86 -11.59 7.13
N SER A 2 13.01 -12.26 6.92
CA SER A 2 13.87 -12.80 7.98
C SER A 2 14.35 -11.76 9.01
N GLN A 3 14.74 -10.57 8.58
CA GLN A 3 15.27 -9.53 9.48
C GLN A 3 14.20 -8.65 10.15
N PHE A 4 12.98 -8.62 9.60
CA PHE A 4 11.95 -7.68 10.03
C PHE A 4 11.47 -7.90 11.48
N PRO A 5 11.18 -9.15 11.92
CA PRO A 5 10.81 -9.40 13.31
C PRO A 5 11.85 -8.91 14.32
N GLN A 6 13.12 -9.23 14.06
CA GLN A 6 14.22 -8.82 14.93
C GLN A 6 14.37 -7.29 14.95
N TRP A 7 14.22 -6.63 13.80
CA TRP A 7 14.24 -5.18 13.72
C TRP A 7 13.13 -4.54 14.57
N VAL A 8 11.89 -5.03 14.49
CA VAL A 8 10.77 -4.51 15.30
C VAL A 8 11.04 -4.68 16.79
N HIS A 9 11.58 -5.83 17.21
CA HIS A 9 11.91 -6.06 18.62
C HIS A 9 12.96 -5.08 19.17
N HIS A 10 13.96 -4.72 18.36
CA HIS A 10 14.96 -3.72 18.77
C HIS A 10 14.46 -2.28 18.70
N ASN A 11 13.39 -2.01 17.93
CA ASN A 11 12.92 -0.65 17.63
C ASN A 11 11.53 -0.33 18.18
N LYS A 12 11.03 -1.08 19.18
CA LYS A 12 9.69 -0.89 19.74
C LYS A 12 9.40 0.55 20.17
N ALA A 13 10.38 1.21 20.78
CA ALA A 13 10.25 2.60 21.24
C ALA A 13 9.97 3.59 20.08
N LEU A 14 10.43 3.29 18.86
CA LEU A 14 10.14 4.12 17.68
C LEU A 14 8.68 3.98 17.21
N LEU A 15 8.06 2.83 17.52
CA LEU A 15 6.69 2.49 17.12
C LEU A 15 5.67 2.80 18.22
N ALA A 16 6.11 2.94 19.48
CA ALA A 16 5.26 3.25 20.60
C ALA A 16 4.52 4.58 20.40
N ASN A 17 3.21 4.57 20.66
CA ASN A 17 2.27 5.68 20.51
C ASN A 17 2.23 6.29 19.08
N LYS A 18 2.69 5.56 18.06
CA LYS A 18 2.64 6.00 16.66
C LYS A 18 1.50 5.35 15.89
N GLU A 19 1.05 6.07 14.88
CA GLU A 19 0.25 5.53 13.79
C GLU A 19 1.19 5.16 12.65
N VAL A 20 1.14 3.89 12.24
CA VAL A 20 2.03 3.32 11.23
C VAL A 20 1.19 3.00 10.01
N LEU A 21 1.54 3.58 8.86
CA LEU A 21 0.99 3.23 7.57
C LEU A 21 2.05 2.48 6.75
N MET A 22 1.69 1.31 6.22
CA MET A 22 2.60 0.46 5.45
C MET A 22 2.07 0.18 4.06
N TYR A 23 2.97 0.05 3.09
CA TYR A 23 2.64 -0.42 1.75
C TYR A 23 3.74 -1.33 1.19
N CYS A 24 3.34 -2.20 0.28
CA CYS A 24 4.26 -3.00 -0.53
C CYS A 24 3.61 -3.25 -1.90
N THR A 25 4.33 -3.85 -2.84
CA THR A 25 3.87 -4.07 -4.23
C THR A 25 2.44 -4.62 -4.31
N GLY A 26 2.12 -5.67 -3.55
CA GLY A 26 0.83 -6.38 -3.65
C GLY A 26 0.15 -6.69 -2.31
N GLY A 27 0.43 -5.94 -1.24
CA GLY A 27 -0.26 -6.06 0.05
C GLY A 27 0.23 -7.17 1.00
N ILE A 28 0.51 -8.38 0.50
CA ILE A 28 0.74 -9.57 1.35
C ILE A 28 1.85 -9.43 2.41
N ARG A 29 2.93 -8.71 2.10
CA ARG A 29 4.01 -8.46 3.08
C ARG A 29 3.55 -7.53 4.20
N CYS A 30 2.69 -6.56 3.87
CA CYS A 30 2.14 -5.62 4.83
C CYS A 30 1.06 -6.25 5.70
N GLU A 31 0.23 -7.15 5.17
CA GLU A 31 -0.73 -7.93 5.98
C GLU A 31 -0.01 -8.68 7.10
N LYS A 32 1.07 -9.41 6.75
CA LYS A 32 1.87 -10.14 7.73
C LYS A 32 2.62 -9.21 8.69
N ALA A 33 3.21 -8.13 8.17
CA ALA A 33 3.98 -7.19 8.98
C ALA A 33 3.11 -6.40 9.97
N SER A 34 1.92 -5.96 9.54
CA SER A 34 1.01 -5.19 10.37
C SER A 34 0.48 -6.02 11.53
N ALA A 35 0.07 -7.26 11.27
CA ALA A 35 -0.31 -8.22 12.31
C ALA A 35 0.83 -8.46 13.30
N PHE A 36 2.06 -8.62 12.79
CA PHE A 36 3.23 -8.81 13.65
C PHE A 36 3.53 -7.59 14.53
N ILE A 37 3.50 -6.37 14.00
CA ILE A 37 3.75 -5.15 14.79
C ILE A 37 2.67 -5.01 15.88
N ARG A 38 1.39 -5.20 15.53
CA ARG A 38 0.27 -5.12 16.49
C ARG A 38 0.46 -6.12 17.66
N GLN A 39 1.00 -7.31 17.37
CA GLN A 39 1.31 -8.30 18.40
C GLN A 39 2.57 -7.95 19.21
N ALA A 40 3.63 -7.48 18.56
CA ALA A 40 4.95 -7.31 19.16
C ALA A 40 5.13 -5.97 19.92
N VAL A 41 4.32 -4.96 19.61
CA VAL A 41 4.39 -3.60 20.18
C VAL A 41 3.01 -3.22 20.75
N PRO A 42 2.72 -3.56 22.01
CA PRO A 42 1.42 -3.26 22.63
C PRO A 42 1.07 -1.76 22.64
N GLU A 43 2.06 -0.88 22.68
CA GLU A 43 1.91 0.56 22.76
C GLU A 43 1.70 1.23 21.39
N VAL A 44 1.72 0.48 20.28
CA VAL A 44 1.47 1.06 18.96
C VAL A 44 0.02 1.54 18.89
N LYS A 45 -0.21 2.78 18.48
CA LYS A 45 -1.57 3.36 18.46
C LYS A 45 -2.41 2.72 17.38
N GLN A 46 -1.85 2.62 16.17
CA GLN A 46 -2.52 2.01 15.04
C GLN A 46 -1.50 1.54 14.00
N VAL A 47 -1.78 0.41 13.35
CA VAL A 47 -0.97 -0.09 12.24
C VAL A 47 -1.90 -0.43 11.10
N ASN A 48 -1.92 0.40 10.07
CA ASN A 48 -2.74 0.18 8.89
C ASN A 48 -1.85 -0.10 7.68
N HIS A 49 -2.44 -0.68 6.64
CA HIS A 49 -1.74 -0.88 5.39
C HIS A 49 -2.62 -0.66 4.17
N LEU A 50 -1.97 -0.37 3.04
CA LEU A 50 -2.64 -0.21 1.75
C LEU A 50 -3.15 -1.57 1.26
N LYS A 51 -4.47 -1.75 1.26
CA LYS A 51 -5.14 -2.99 0.85
C LYS A 51 -4.90 -3.26 -0.63
N GLY A 52 -4.36 -4.44 -0.95
CA GLY A 52 -3.95 -4.79 -2.31
C GLY A 52 -2.63 -4.14 -2.78
N GLY A 53 -1.99 -3.33 -1.93
CA GLY A 53 -0.69 -2.74 -2.18
C GLY A 53 -0.67 -1.69 -3.30
N ILE A 54 0.54 -1.36 -3.74
CA ILE A 54 0.78 -0.36 -4.79
C ILE A 54 0.07 -0.74 -6.08
N HIS A 55 0.05 -2.02 -6.44
CA HIS A 55 -0.55 -2.48 -7.69
C HIS A 55 -2.03 -2.07 -7.78
N LYS A 56 -2.82 -2.41 -6.75
CA LYS A 56 -4.24 -2.00 -6.69
C LYS A 56 -4.41 -0.49 -6.64
N TYR A 57 -3.51 0.22 -5.95
CA TYR A 57 -3.53 1.68 -5.93
C TYR A 57 -3.33 2.27 -7.33
N LEU A 58 -2.38 1.76 -8.11
CA LEU A 58 -2.15 2.23 -9.49
C LEU A 58 -3.31 1.90 -10.42
N GLU A 59 -3.95 0.74 -10.23
CA GLU A 59 -5.17 0.38 -10.96
C GLU A 59 -6.33 1.35 -10.74
N SER A 60 -6.48 1.88 -9.52
CA SER A 60 -7.58 2.76 -9.14
C SER A 60 -7.26 4.26 -9.32
N TYR A 61 -6.03 4.67 -9.01
CA TYR A 61 -5.64 6.09 -8.91
C TYR A 61 -4.41 6.45 -9.77
N GLY A 62 -3.80 5.51 -10.49
CA GLY A 62 -2.55 5.73 -11.22
C GLY A 62 -2.60 6.90 -12.21
N SER A 63 -3.67 7.00 -13.00
CA SER A 63 -3.87 8.10 -13.95
C SER A 63 -4.67 9.28 -13.39
N SER A 64 -4.98 9.26 -12.09
CA SER A 64 -5.63 10.40 -11.45
C SER A 64 -4.64 11.57 -11.40
N LYS A 65 -5.14 12.80 -11.63
CA LYS A 65 -4.37 14.02 -11.37
C LYS A 65 -3.96 14.15 -9.90
N ASP A 66 -4.72 13.48 -9.03
CA ASP A 66 -4.47 13.43 -7.61
C ASP A 66 -3.78 12.08 -7.23
N SER A 67 -3.00 11.48 -8.12
CA SER A 67 -2.16 10.35 -7.73
C SER A 67 -1.00 10.83 -6.85
N LEU A 68 -0.76 10.15 -5.73
CA LEU A 68 0.42 10.37 -4.87
C LEU A 68 1.61 9.49 -5.30
N TRP A 69 1.44 8.64 -6.31
CA TRP A 69 2.51 7.77 -6.76
C TRP A 69 3.46 8.48 -7.71
N HIS A 70 4.76 8.29 -7.49
CA HIS A 70 5.82 8.80 -8.34
C HIS A 70 6.78 7.68 -8.74
N GLY A 71 7.12 7.61 -10.04
CA GLY A 71 8.04 6.62 -10.57
C GLY A 71 7.38 5.28 -10.93
N LYS A 72 8.12 4.19 -10.81
CA LYS A 72 7.68 2.84 -11.22
C LYS A 72 7.62 1.87 -10.04
N ASN A 73 6.60 1.03 -10.01
CA ASN A 73 6.41 -0.03 -9.02
C ASN A 73 7.20 -1.27 -9.42
N PHE A 74 8.18 -1.66 -8.61
CA PHE A 74 8.96 -2.87 -8.85
C PHE A 74 8.10 -4.13 -8.77
N VAL A 75 8.24 -5.01 -9.76
CA VAL A 75 7.53 -6.30 -9.85
C VAL A 75 8.52 -7.45 -10.01
N PHE A 76 8.14 -8.62 -9.49
CA PHE A 76 9.02 -9.79 -9.37
C PHE A 76 8.90 -10.72 -10.58
N ASP A 77 8.94 -10.15 -11.79
CA ASP A 77 8.91 -10.89 -13.05
C ASP A 77 9.70 -10.14 -14.14
N GLY A 78 9.64 -10.63 -15.38
CA GLY A 78 10.40 -10.09 -16.51
C GLY A 78 10.13 -8.62 -16.83
N ARG A 79 9.04 -8.03 -16.33
CA ARG A 79 8.73 -6.59 -16.51
C ARG A 79 9.63 -5.69 -15.67
N GLN A 80 10.22 -6.22 -14.59
CA GLN A 80 11.08 -5.53 -13.60
C GLN A 80 10.39 -4.37 -12.84
N ALA A 81 9.75 -3.44 -13.52
CA ALA A 81 8.95 -2.38 -12.90
C ALA A 81 7.82 -1.94 -13.84
N VAL A 82 6.69 -1.54 -13.25
CA VAL A 82 5.50 -1.05 -13.96
C VAL A 82 5.19 0.39 -13.56
N SER A 83 4.89 1.24 -14.52
CA SER A 83 4.42 2.61 -14.29
C SER A 83 2.91 2.63 -14.08
N ALA A 84 2.40 3.80 -13.65
CA ALA A 84 0.97 4.02 -13.51
C ALA A 84 0.25 3.84 -14.86
N GLU A 85 0.86 4.31 -15.94
CA GLU A 85 0.33 4.26 -17.31
C GLU A 85 0.31 2.81 -17.84
N GLU A 86 1.38 2.05 -17.61
CA GLU A 86 1.49 0.64 -18.04
C GLU A 86 0.46 -0.27 -17.34
N THR A 87 0.00 0.12 -16.14
CA THR A 87 -1.00 -0.64 -15.38
C THR A 87 -2.41 -0.57 -16.01
N GLN A 88 -2.66 0.42 -16.88
CA GLN A 88 -4.00 0.63 -17.47
C GLN A 88 -4.18 0.00 -18.86
N LEU A 89 -3.10 -0.35 -19.56
CA LEU A 89 -3.16 -0.94 -20.90
C LEU A 89 -3.82 -2.35 -20.93
N GLY A 90 -4.09 -2.94 -19.76
CA GLY A 90 -4.79 -4.22 -19.62
C GLY A 90 -6.29 -4.12 -19.30
N LYS A 91 -6.88 -2.92 -19.19
CA LYS A 91 -8.27 -2.71 -18.73
C LYS A 91 -9.30 -2.43 -19.85
N ASP A 92 -8.93 -2.44 -21.12
CA ASP A 92 -9.84 -2.17 -22.25
C ASP A 92 -10.92 -3.25 -22.51
N GLY A 93 -11.19 -4.13 -21.54
CA GLY A 93 -12.08 -5.29 -21.72
C GLY A 93 -12.88 -5.76 -20.50
N ALA A 94 -13.01 -4.98 -19.43
CA ALA A 94 -13.88 -5.35 -18.30
C ALA A 94 -14.76 -4.17 -17.88
N ASP A 95 -16.07 -4.43 -17.80
CA ASP A 95 -17.13 -3.46 -17.51
C ASP A 95 -16.82 -2.54 -16.33
N GLY A 96 -17.14 -1.26 -16.56
CA GLY A 96 -16.77 -0.16 -15.68
C GLY A 96 -17.58 -0.11 -14.40
N ASP A 97 -16.91 -0.35 -13.28
CA ASP A 97 -17.17 0.41 -12.07
C ASP A 97 -16.29 1.68 -12.12
N ALA A 98 -16.93 2.80 -12.44
CA ALA A 98 -16.29 4.11 -12.45
C ALA A 98 -15.76 4.42 -11.05
N VAL A 99 -14.45 4.58 -10.92
CA VAL A 99 -13.84 5.15 -9.71
C VAL A 99 -14.35 6.60 -9.61
N PRO A 100 -15.05 6.99 -8.54
CA PRO A 100 -15.53 8.36 -8.42
C PRO A 100 -14.33 9.31 -8.41
N ALA A 101 -14.44 10.39 -9.19
CA ALA A 101 -13.42 11.43 -9.25
C ALA A 101 -13.08 11.92 -7.83
N ALA A 102 -11.80 11.77 -7.45
CA ALA A 102 -11.29 12.22 -6.18
C ALA A 102 -11.53 13.73 -6.02
N THR A 103 -12.13 14.12 -4.90
CA THR A 103 -12.43 15.51 -4.56
C THR A 103 -11.23 16.14 -3.86
N SER A 104 -10.43 16.95 -4.58
CA SER A 104 -9.50 18.01 -4.12
C SER A 104 -8.49 17.74 -2.98
N ALA A 105 -8.43 16.54 -2.45
CA ALA A 105 -7.40 16.03 -1.55
C ALA A 105 -7.42 14.52 -1.74
N VAL A 106 -6.25 13.90 -1.90
CA VAL A 106 -6.14 12.44 -2.08
C VAL A 106 -6.50 11.75 -0.78
N SER A 107 -7.79 11.69 -0.50
CA SER A 107 -8.37 10.95 0.60
C SER A 107 -8.60 9.54 0.09
N ILE A 108 -7.55 8.72 0.14
CA ILE A 108 -7.70 7.27 -0.04
C ILE A 108 -8.75 6.84 0.99
N PRO A 109 -9.89 6.27 0.57
CA PRO A 109 -10.95 5.89 1.49
C PRO A 109 -10.38 4.98 2.59
N LEU A 110 -10.76 5.19 3.85
CA LEU A 110 -10.31 4.33 4.96
C LEU A 110 -10.60 2.85 4.71
N GLN A 111 -11.59 2.53 3.87
CA GLN A 111 -11.92 1.17 3.45
C GLN A 111 -10.80 0.48 2.62
N GLU A 112 -9.91 1.25 2.02
CA GLU A 112 -8.71 0.78 1.33
C GLU A 112 -7.47 0.76 2.24
N ILE A 113 -7.60 1.28 3.47
CA ILE A 113 -6.57 1.36 4.50
C ILE A 113 -6.99 0.47 5.68
N VAL A 114 -6.77 -0.84 5.58
CA VAL A 114 -7.06 -1.81 6.67
C VAL A 114 -5.90 -2.76 6.77
#